data_AF-A0A2D4MIA1-F1
#
_entry.id   AF-A0A2D4MIA1-F1
#
_cell.length_a   1.000
_cell.length_b   1.000
_cell.length_c   1.000
_cell.angle_alpha   90.00
_cell.angle_beta   90.00
_cell.angle_gamma   90.00
#
_symmetry.space_group_name_H-M   'P 1'
#
loop_
_entity.id
_entity.type
_entity.pdbx_description
1 polymer ?
#
loop_
_entity_poly.entity_id
_entity_poly.type
_entity_poly.pdbx_seq_one_letter_code
_entity_poly.pdbx_strand_id
1 'polypeptide(L)'
;SGLYKYLQLLDGKENYPCLVDAEGAVISFPPITNSEKTKLGKTTTDLLLEVTSANSLQLCKDVMDTLIVKMAEMNRLSAVSRDWEGGSDPEILRPEGSPPNAPLTLEQVRVVDAEGSLKVLYPSKTDLHTSLLTVLH
;
A
#
# COMPACT_ATOMS: atom_id res chain seq x y z
N SER A 1 8.63 -15.76 18.00
CA SER A 1 7.59 -14.71 17.87
C SER A 1 8.28 -13.42 17.47
N GLY A 2 8.01 -12.89 16.27
CA GLY A 2 8.66 -11.68 15.74
C GLY A 2 8.17 -10.37 16.37
N LEU A 3 7.05 -10.40 17.09
CA LEU A 3 6.41 -9.23 17.69
C LEU A 3 7.30 -8.54 18.73
N TYR A 4 7.98 -9.31 19.59
CA TYR A 4 8.84 -8.80 20.66
C TYR A 4 9.96 -7.88 20.16
N LYS A 5 10.40 -8.05 18.90
CA LYS A 5 11.46 -7.25 18.30
C LYS A 5 11.09 -5.76 18.20
N TYR A 6 9.82 -5.45 18.02
CA TYR A 6 9.35 -4.10 17.70
C TYR A 6 8.58 -3.44 18.85
N LEU A 7 8.13 -4.19 19.87
CA LEU A 7 7.41 -3.64 21.02
C LEU A 7 8.18 -2.52 21.73
N GLN A 8 9.50 -2.68 21.89
CA GLN A 8 10.38 -1.66 22.50
C GLN A 8 10.35 -0.30 21.81
N LEU A 9 9.93 -0.21 20.55
CA LEU A 9 9.78 1.06 19.83
C LEU A 9 8.71 1.96 20.45
N LEU A 10 7.85 1.38 21.28
CA LEU A 10 6.73 2.03 21.94
C LEU A 10 6.90 2.14 23.47
N ASP A 11 8.06 1.73 24.00
CA ASP A 11 8.33 1.80 25.43
C ASP A 11 8.32 3.25 25.93
N GLY A 12 7.59 3.49 27.02
CA GLY A 12 7.49 4.80 27.66
C GLY A 12 6.71 5.86 26.87
N LYS A 13 5.98 5.49 25.80
CA LYS A 13 5.10 6.41 25.07
C LYS A 13 3.74 6.51 25.75
N GLU A 14 3.24 7.72 25.94
CA GLU A 14 1.91 7.97 26.50
C GLU A 14 0.78 7.65 25.50
N ASN A 15 1.05 7.84 24.21
CA ASN A 15 0.12 7.60 23.13
C ASN A 15 0.71 6.64 22.10
N TYR A 16 -0.16 5.84 21.50
CA TYR A 16 0.18 4.84 20.52
C TYR A 16 -0.49 5.17 19.18
N PRO A 17 0.24 5.12 18.05
CA PRO A 17 -0.37 5.36 16.76
C PRO A 17 -1.27 4.18 16.41
N CYS A 18 -2.44 4.45 15.83
CA CYS A 18 -3.30 3.42 15.30
C CYS A 18 -4.03 3.93 14.06
N LEU A 19 -4.32 3.03 13.14
CA LEU A 19 -5.23 3.31 12.03
C LEU A 19 -6.54 2.61 12.33
N VAL A 20 -7.61 3.40 12.29
CA VAL A 20 -8.98 2.96 12.57
C VAL A 20 -9.81 3.20 11.31
N ASP A 21 -10.62 2.21 10.94
CA ASP A 21 -11.55 2.34 9.82
C ASP A 21 -12.83 3.10 10.21
N ALA A 22 -13.70 3.33 9.23
CA ALA A 22 -14.95 4.07 9.42
C ALA A 22 -15.93 3.37 10.39
N GLU A 23 -15.79 2.06 10.59
CA GLU A 23 -16.60 1.30 11.56
C GLU A 23 -15.99 1.31 12.97
N GLY A 24 -14.87 1.99 13.18
CA GLY A 24 -14.20 2.09 14.47
C GLY A 24 -13.28 0.89 14.79
N ALA A 25 -13.01 0.00 13.83
CA ALA A 25 -12.09 -1.12 14.04
C ALA A 25 -10.64 -0.71 13.78
N VAL A 26 -9.72 -1.13 14.67
CA VAL A 26 -8.28 -0.93 14.48
C VAL A 26 -7.78 -1.89 13.41
N ILE A 27 -7.29 -1.33 12.30
CA ILE A 27 -6.79 -2.09 11.15
C ILE A 27 -5.26 -2.17 11.11
N SER A 28 -4.57 -1.21 11.75
CA SER A 28 -3.11 -1.26 11.91
C SER A 28 -2.69 -0.63 13.23
N PHE A 29 -1.68 -1.22 13.87
CA PHE A 29 -1.00 -0.69 15.04
C PHE A 29 0.49 -0.53 14.73
N PRO A 30 0.91 0.57 14.06
CA PRO A 30 2.31 0.80 13.78
C PRO A 30 3.14 0.99 15.05
N PRO A 31 4.44 0.62 15.06
CA PRO A 31 5.15 -0.15 14.04
C PRO A 31 5.06 -1.67 14.28
N ILE A 32 4.02 -2.15 14.99
CA ILE A 32 3.98 -3.49 15.57
C ILE A 32 3.35 -4.50 14.62
N THR A 33 2.11 -4.27 14.20
CA THR A 33 1.36 -5.26 13.42
C THR A 33 0.13 -4.68 12.73
N ASN A 34 -0.37 -5.42 11.73
CA ASN A 34 -1.62 -5.15 11.05
C ASN A 34 -2.71 -6.11 11.56
N SER A 35 -3.97 -5.71 11.44
CA SER A 35 -5.10 -6.54 11.83
C SER A 35 -5.34 -7.69 10.85
N GLU A 36 -5.85 -8.82 11.35
CA GLU A 36 -6.32 -9.90 10.48
C GLU A 36 -7.53 -9.48 9.62
N LYS A 37 -8.27 -8.43 10.02
CA LYS A 37 -9.41 -7.88 9.25
C LYS A 37 -9.00 -7.43 7.84
N THR A 38 -7.79 -6.88 7.69
CA THR A 38 -7.28 -6.32 6.42
C THR A 38 -6.19 -7.20 5.81
N LYS A 39 -6.18 -8.49 6.14
CA LYS A 39 -5.19 -9.44 5.63
C LYS A 39 -5.37 -9.64 4.13
N LEU A 40 -4.27 -9.52 3.40
CA LEU A 40 -4.27 -9.75 1.95
C LEU A 40 -4.49 -11.23 1.65
N GLY A 41 -5.32 -11.51 0.65
CA GLY A 41 -5.65 -12.84 0.17
C GLY A 41 -5.52 -12.95 -1.34
N LYS A 42 -5.78 -14.15 -1.88
CA LYS A 42 -5.72 -14.39 -3.33
C LYS A 42 -6.75 -13.59 -4.13
N THR A 43 -7.85 -13.21 -3.49
CA THR A 43 -8.96 -12.45 -4.08
C THR A 43 -8.81 -10.95 -3.90
N THR A 44 -7.72 -10.48 -3.26
CA THR A 44 -7.51 -9.05 -3.06
C THR A 44 -7.21 -8.37 -4.40
N THR A 45 -8.05 -7.40 -4.76
CA THR A 45 -7.92 -6.58 -5.95
C THR A 45 -7.32 -5.20 -5.65
N ASP A 46 -7.66 -4.65 -4.49
CA ASP A 46 -7.33 -3.28 -4.09
C ASP A 46 -6.51 -3.30 -2.80
N LEU A 47 -5.55 -2.38 -2.71
CA LEU A 47 -4.61 -2.28 -1.59
C LEU A 47 -4.63 -0.87 -1.02
N LEU A 48 -4.83 -0.75 0.29
CA LEU A 48 -4.48 0.45 1.02
C LEU A 48 -3.00 0.36 1.42
N LEU A 49 -2.18 1.28 0.91
CA LEU A 49 -0.78 1.39 1.29
C LEU A 49 -0.61 2.55 2.28
N GLU A 50 0.07 2.28 3.39
CA GLU A 50 0.50 3.31 4.35
C GLU A 50 1.97 3.12 4.68
N VAL A 51 2.69 4.24 4.88
CA VAL A 51 4.02 4.23 5.47
C VAL A 51 4.07 5.29 6.56
N THR A 52 4.19 4.85 7.81
CA THR A 52 4.21 5.73 8.99
C THR A 52 5.59 5.75 9.63
N SER A 53 6.07 6.95 9.99
CA SER A 53 7.30 7.15 10.77
C SER A 53 7.21 8.42 11.61
N ALA A 54 7.82 8.41 12.79
CA ALA A 54 7.99 9.61 13.62
C ALA A 54 9.15 10.51 13.16
N ASN A 55 9.99 10.04 12.23
CA ASN A 55 11.28 10.68 11.93
C ASN A 55 11.22 11.61 10.72
N SER A 56 10.68 11.16 9.59
CA SER A 56 10.72 11.93 8.34
C SER A 56 9.61 11.51 7.39
N LEU A 57 8.75 12.48 7.03
CA LEU A 57 7.75 12.31 5.99
C LEU A 57 8.40 12.04 4.62
N GLN A 58 9.53 12.68 4.32
CA GLN A 58 10.22 12.45 3.04
C GLN A 58 10.68 11.00 2.93
N LEU A 59 11.22 10.42 4.01
CA LEU A 59 11.63 9.02 4.00
C LEU A 59 10.42 8.09 3.80
N CYS A 60 9.27 8.40 4.41
CA CYS A 60 8.03 7.66 4.16
C CYS A 60 7.63 7.71 2.68
N LYS A 61 7.72 8.90 2.05
CA LYS A 61 7.46 9.06 0.62
C LYS A 61 8.43 8.27 -0.24
N ASP A 62 9.74 8.32 0.04
CA ASP A 62 10.74 7.59 -0.74
C ASP A 62 10.54 6.06 -0.67
N VAL A 63 10.17 5.56 0.52
CA VAL A 63 9.80 4.15 0.72
C VAL A 63 8.52 3.80 -0.03
N MET A 64 7.50 4.67 0.04
CA MET A 64 6.24 4.49 -0.68
C MET A 64 6.46 4.48 -2.20
N ASP A 65 7.24 5.42 -2.73
CA ASP A 65 7.63 5.51 -4.14
C ASP A 65 8.29 4.21 -4.61
N THR A 66 9.29 3.75 -3.85
CA THR A 66 10.02 2.52 -4.16
C THR A 66 9.08 1.31 -4.17
N LEU A 67 8.20 1.21 -3.16
CA LEU A 67 7.24 0.12 -3.03
C LEU A 67 6.28 0.08 -4.24
N ILE A 68 5.67 1.21 -4.57
CA ILE A 68 4.70 1.34 -5.65
C ILE A 68 5.36 1.04 -7.00
N VAL A 69 6.54 1.58 -7.28
CA VAL A 69 7.27 1.32 -8.53
C VAL A 69 7.56 -0.18 -8.67
N LYS A 70 8.01 -0.84 -7.59
CA LYS A 70 8.25 -2.29 -7.62
C LYS A 70 6.97 -3.10 -7.83
N MET A 71 5.86 -2.71 -7.21
CA MET A 71 4.56 -3.33 -7.48
C MET A 71 4.15 -3.19 -8.95
N ALA A 72 4.34 -2.01 -9.54
CA ALA A 72 4.01 -1.75 -10.94
C ALA A 72 4.88 -2.56 -11.91
N GLU A 73 6.19 -2.65 -11.65
CA GLU A 73 7.12 -3.49 -12.41
C GLU A 73 6.69 -4.96 -12.37
N MET A 74 6.37 -5.50 -11.19
CA MET A 74 5.94 -6.89 -11.03
C MET A 74 4.61 -7.17 -11.72
N ASN A 75 3.64 -6.25 -11.63
CA ASN A 75 2.36 -6.39 -12.33
C ASN A 75 2.58 -6.54 -13.84
N ARG A 76 3.45 -5.70 -14.41
CA ARG A 76 3.79 -5.75 -15.84
C ARG A 76 4.56 -7.01 -16.23
N LEU A 77 5.45 -7.52 -15.39
CA LEU A 77 6.17 -8.77 -15.68
C LEU A 77 5.26 -10.00 -15.62
N SER A 78 4.35 -10.05 -14.64
CA SER A 78 3.36 -11.14 -14.50
C SER A 78 2.35 -11.21 -15.66
N ALA A 79 2.23 -10.13 -16.42
CA ALA A 79 1.48 -10.08 -17.66
C ALA A 79 2.26 -10.73 -18.81
N VAL A 80 3.56 -10.44 -18.93
CA VAL A 80 4.42 -10.89 -20.04
C VAL A 80 4.78 -12.38 -19.93
N SER A 81 4.98 -12.91 -18.72
CA SER A 81 5.34 -14.32 -18.54
C SER A 81 4.24 -15.32 -18.91
N ARG A 82 2.97 -14.87 -19.01
CA ARG A 82 1.84 -15.72 -19.43
C ARG A 82 1.77 -15.93 -20.94
N ASP A 83 2.50 -15.14 -21.73
CA ASP A 83 2.51 -15.28 -23.20
C ASP A 83 3.45 -16.40 -23.69
N TRP A 84 4.26 -17.03 -22.80
CA TRP A 84 5.30 -18.00 -23.19
C TRP A 84 5.12 -19.43 -22.68
N GLU A 85 4.25 -19.73 -21.71
CA GLU A 85 4.12 -21.10 -21.17
C GLU A 85 2.69 -21.66 -21.20
N GLY A 86 2.47 -22.62 -22.11
CA GLY A 86 1.37 -23.59 -22.05
C GLY A 86 1.60 -24.63 -20.96
N GLY A 87 1.67 -24.19 -19.70
CA GLY A 87 1.87 -25.02 -18.52
C GLY A 87 0.89 -24.64 -17.41
N SER A 88 0.05 -25.58 -17.04
CA SER A 88 -1.04 -25.47 -16.06
C SER A 88 -0.55 -25.24 -14.62
N ASP A 89 -0.85 -24.06 -14.07
CA ASP A 89 -0.90 -23.78 -12.62
C ASP A 89 -2.19 -22.96 -12.35
N PRO A 90 -2.94 -23.21 -11.26
CA PRO A 90 -4.34 -22.83 -11.17
C PRO A 90 -4.52 -21.35 -10.83
N GLU A 91 -5.11 -20.64 -11.79
CA GLU A 91 -6.02 -19.50 -11.63
C GLU A 91 -5.63 -18.44 -10.58
N ILE A 92 -4.69 -17.55 -10.95
CA ILE A 92 -4.85 -16.15 -10.56
C ILE A 92 -5.99 -15.60 -11.44
N LEU A 93 -7.22 -15.72 -10.95
CA LEU A 93 -8.43 -15.17 -11.59
C LEU A 93 -8.20 -13.66 -11.79
N ARG A 94 -7.87 -13.28 -13.02
CA ARG A 94 -7.92 -11.87 -13.40
C ARG A 94 -9.39 -11.44 -13.36
N PRO A 95 -9.71 -10.24 -12.86
CA PRO A 95 -11.03 -9.67 -13.03
C PRO A 95 -11.38 -9.71 -14.52
N GLU A 96 -12.49 -10.33 -14.88
CA GLU A 96 -12.92 -10.49 -16.26
C GLU A 96 -13.01 -9.11 -16.93
N GLY A 97 -12.30 -8.94 -18.07
CA GLY A 97 -12.29 -7.69 -18.83
C GLY A 97 -11.07 -6.78 -18.63
N SER A 98 -10.11 -7.11 -17.75
CA SER A 98 -8.87 -6.33 -17.62
C SER A 98 -7.90 -6.63 -18.78
N PRO A 99 -7.46 -5.62 -19.56
CA PRO A 99 -6.51 -5.86 -20.63
C PRO A 99 -5.20 -6.42 -20.06
N PRO A 100 -4.51 -7.31 -20.78
CA PRO A 100 -3.43 -8.10 -20.22
C PRO A 100 -2.25 -7.29 -19.71
N ASN A 101 -2.17 -5.99 -20.03
CA ASN A 101 -1.09 -5.09 -19.64
C ASN A 101 -1.60 -3.79 -19.00
N ALA A 102 -2.77 -3.82 -18.35
CA ALA A 102 -3.32 -2.65 -17.68
C ALA A 102 -2.33 -2.11 -16.63
N PRO A 103 -1.98 -0.81 -16.66
CA PRO A 103 -1.19 -0.21 -15.60
C PRO A 103 -1.94 -0.30 -14.27
N LEU A 104 -1.20 -0.39 -13.16
CA LEU A 104 -1.83 -0.28 -11.84
C LEU A 104 -2.43 1.12 -11.69
N THR A 105 -3.63 1.17 -11.13
CA THR A 105 -4.27 2.43 -10.81
C THR A 105 -3.90 2.82 -9.38
N LEU A 106 -3.50 4.07 -9.18
CA LEU A 106 -3.11 4.62 -7.90
C LEU A 106 -4.00 5.81 -7.57
N GLU A 107 -4.71 5.73 -6.46
CA GLU A 107 -5.58 6.81 -5.99
C GLU A 107 -4.81 7.78 -5.08
N GLN A 108 -5.01 9.08 -5.30
CA GLN A 108 -4.47 10.11 -4.44
C GLN A 108 -5.17 10.14 -3.09
N VAL A 109 -4.38 10.06 -2.03
CA VAL A 109 -4.84 10.11 -0.65
C VAL A 109 -4.55 11.48 -0.04
N ARG A 110 -5.56 12.01 0.66
CA ARG A 110 -5.50 13.23 1.47
C ARG A 110 -5.41 12.84 2.95
N VAL A 111 -4.36 13.27 3.62
CA VAL A 111 -4.22 13.16 5.07
C VAL A 111 -4.47 14.53 5.69
N VAL A 112 -5.42 14.60 6.62
CA VAL A 112 -5.81 15.82 7.35
C VAL A 112 -5.55 15.66 8.84
N ASP A 113 -5.40 16.78 9.56
CA ASP A 113 -5.45 16.76 11.04
C ASP A 113 -6.87 16.74 11.60
N ALA A 114 -6.98 16.76 12.93
CA ALA A 114 -8.25 16.76 13.65
C ALA A 114 -9.11 18.00 13.32
N GLU A 115 -8.47 19.10 12.94
CA GLU A 115 -9.12 20.35 12.52
C GLU A 115 -9.52 20.34 11.04
N GLY A 116 -9.19 19.27 10.31
CA GLY A 116 -9.49 19.11 8.88
C GLY A 116 -8.48 19.79 7.95
N SER A 117 -7.36 20.30 8.47
CA SER A 117 -6.32 20.93 7.67
C SER A 117 -5.47 19.88 6.97
N LEU A 118 -5.24 20.06 5.66
CA LEU A 118 -4.41 19.16 4.86
C LEU A 118 -2.97 19.13 5.39
N LYS A 119 -2.48 17.94 5.71
CA LYS A 119 -1.09 17.67 6.08
C LYS A 119 -0.29 17.08 4.93
N VAL A 120 -0.86 16.08 4.26
CA VAL A 120 -0.18 15.36 3.19
C VAL A 120 -1.15 15.08 2.06
N LEU A 121 -0.67 15.30 0.85
CA LEU A 121 -1.33 14.87 -0.39
C LEU A 121 -0.34 13.96 -1.12
N TYR A 122 -0.72 12.70 -1.36
CA TYR A 122 0.16 11.75 -2.01
C TYR A 122 -0.61 10.74 -2.90
N PRO A 123 -0.11 10.42 -4.11
CA PRO A 123 0.96 11.14 -4.79
C PRO A 123 0.46 12.52 -5.25
N SER A 124 1.26 13.56 -5.03
CA SER A 124 1.08 14.87 -5.64
C SER A 124 1.63 14.89 -7.07
N LYS A 125 1.48 16.02 -7.77
CA LYS A 125 1.98 16.18 -9.16
C LYS A 125 3.50 16.05 -9.29
N THR A 126 4.23 16.16 -8.18
CA THR A 126 5.69 16.05 -8.14
C THR A 126 6.17 14.70 -7.59
N ASP A 127 5.26 13.83 -7.16
CA ASP A 127 5.60 12.48 -6.70
C ASP A 127 5.44 11.48 -7.87
N LEU A 128 6.13 10.34 -7.84
CA LEU A 128 6.01 9.22 -8.79
C LEU A 128 6.08 9.60 -10.29
N HIS A 129 7.29 9.70 -10.84
CA HIS A 129 7.51 9.88 -12.28
C HIS A 129 7.66 8.53 -13.02
N THR A 130 6.56 7.80 -13.19
CA THR A 130 6.57 6.54 -13.95
C THR A 130 5.36 6.42 -14.88
N SER A 131 5.58 5.86 -16.07
CA SER A 131 4.51 5.54 -17.02
C SER A 131 3.85 4.18 -16.77
N LEU A 132 4.28 3.47 -15.72
CA LEU A 132 3.73 2.16 -15.34
C LEU A 132 2.42 2.25 -14.54
N LEU A 133 2.01 3.46 -14.16
CA LEU A 133 0.88 3.73 -13.29
C LEU A 133 -0.12 4.66 -13.97
N THR A 134 -1.38 4.54 -13.60
CA THR A 134 -2.41 5.55 -13.83
C THR A 134 -2.76 6.19 -12.50
N VAL A 135 -2.47 7.49 -12.33
CA VAL A 135 -2.76 8.21 -11.08
C VAL A 135 -4.12 8.91 -11.19
N LEU A 136 -5.00 8.64 -10.24
CA LEU A 136 -6.29 9.31 -10.06
C LEU A 136 -6.14 10.39 -8.99
N HIS A 137 -6.43 11.64 -9.35
CA HIS A 137 -6.33 12.83 -8.49
C HIS A 137 -7.70 13.31 -8.01
#